data_AF-A0A7U7J0K8-F1
#
_entry.id   AF-A0A7U7J0K8-F1
#
_cell.length_a   1.000
_cell.length_b   1.000
_cell.length_c   1.000
_cell.angle_alpha   90.00
_cell.angle_beta   90.00
_cell.angle_gamma   90.00
#
_symmetry.space_group_name_H-M   'P 1'
#
loop_
_entity.id
_entity.type
_entity.pdbx_description
1 polymer ?
#
loop_
_entity_poly.entity_id
_entity_poly.type
_entity_poly.pdbx_seq_one_letter_code
_entity_poly.pdbx_strand_id
1 'polypeptide(L)'
;MGALATFGLALAGCSGSDVARGFGLQRSLPDEYAVTTRAPLSMPPSEKLALPGAASANRPDESPRMQALETLAPDVALHPNEGTESVGQEALVQRATSAARGPNNAELGDADAGFVDSLLFWRGGRAGNVVDGEAENRRIQKNAALGQSFAEGATPTLRKGGK
;
A
#
# COMPACT_ATOMS: atom_id res chain seq x y z
N MET A 1 40.97 -94.72 5.84
CA MET A 1 39.55 -94.28 5.79
C MET A 1 39.20 -93.34 6.96
N GLY A 2 40.04 -92.36 7.31
CA GLY A 2 39.72 -91.36 8.34
C GLY A 2 39.48 -89.95 7.79
N ALA A 3 40.16 -89.61 6.69
CA ALA A 3 40.21 -88.24 6.17
C ALA A 3 38.97 -87.79 5.37
N LEU A 4 38.20 -88.73 4.80
CA LEU A 4 36.98 -88.40 4.06
C LEU A 4 35.77 -88.14 4.96
N ALA A 5 35.71 -88.81 6.12
CA ALA A 5 34.62 -88.65 7.07
C ALA A 5 34.67 -87.28 7.78
N THR A 6 35.88 -86.77 8.06
CA THR A 6 36.07 -85.45 8.69
C THR A 6 35.70 -84.30 7.76
N PHE A 7 35.88 -84.44 6.45
CA PHE A 7 35.52 -83.40 5.48
C PHE A 7 34.00 -83.26 5.31
N GLY A 8 33.26 -84.37 5.36
CA GLY A 8 31.79 -84.35 5.30
C GLY A 8 31.14 -83.63 6.48
N LEU A 9 31.69 -83.78 7.70
CA LEU A 9 31.21 -83.05 8.88
C LEU A 9 31.53 -81.55 8.80
N ALA A 10 32.63 -81.15 8.16
CA ALA A 10 32.99 -79.74 7.99
C ALA A 10 32.00 -78.97 7.09
N LEU A 11 31.39 -79.64 6.09
CA LEU A 11 30.38 -79.01 5.23
C LEU A 11 28.98 -78.93 5.89
N ALA A 12 28.67 -79.80 6.84
CA ALA A 12 27.39 -79.76 7.56
C ALA A 12 27.26 -78.56 8.53
N GLY A 13 28.37 -77.88 8.84
CA GLY A 13 28.39 -76.64 9.63
C GLY A 13 27.92 -75.40 8.88
N CYS A 14 27.86 -75.46 7.53
CA CYS A 14 27.28 -74.39 6.72
C CYS A 14 25.75 -74.55 6.72
N SER A 15 25.12 -74.02 7.76
CA SER A 15 23.67 -74.08 7.92
C SER A 15 22.99 -73.44 6.70
N GLY A 16 22.08 -74.17 6.04
CA GLY A 16 21.41 -73.70 4.82
C GLY A 16 20.59 -72.42 5.01
N SER A 17 20.24 -72.08 6.26
CA SER A 17 19.55 -70.83 6.62
C SER A 17 20.40 -69.58 6.37
N ASP A 18 21.71 -69.63 6.61
CA ASP A 18 22.59 -68.47 6.38
C ASP A 18 22.80 -68.23 4.88
N VAL A 19 22.92 -69.32 4.12
CA VAL A 19 23.04 -69.30 2.66
C VAL A 19 21.75 -68.75 2.02
N ALA A 20 20.58 -69.24 2.45
CA ALA A 20 19.29 -68.75 1.96
C ALA A 20 19.04 -67.27 2.31
N ARG A 21 19.50 -66.80 3.48
CA ARG A 21 19.42 -65.39 3.88
C ARG A 21 20.38 -64.51 3.08
N GLY A 22 21.61 -64.97 2.81
CA GLY A 22 22.60 -64.26 1.99
C GLY A 22 22.20 -64.13 0.51
N PHE A 23 21.53 -65.15 -0.04
CA PHE A 23 20.95 -65.10 -1.39
C PHE A 23 19.56 -64.43 -1.45
N GLY A 24 19.04 -63.93 -0.32
CA GLY A 24 17.76 -63.21 -0.28
C GLY A 24 16.51 -64.06 -0.48
N LEU A 25 16.61 -65.40 -0.41
CA LEU A 25 15.47 -66.31 -0.43
C LEU A 25 14.65 -66.26 0.87
N GLN A 26 15.23 -65.75 1.95
CA GLN A 26 14.57 -65.59 3.25
C GLN A 26 14.45 -64.09 3.59
N ARG A 27 13.26 -63.66 4.02
CA ARG A 27 13.01 -62.29 4.51
C ARG A 27 13.84 -62.03 5.77
N SER A 28 14.77 -61.09 5.71
CA SER A 28 15.46 -60.55 6.90
C SER A 28 14.60 -59.47 7.54
N LEU A 29 14.23 -59.64 8.80
CA LEU A 29 13.53 -58.63 9.59
C LEU A 29 14.60 -57.78 10.30
N PRO A 30 14.59 -56.44 10.16
CA PRO A 30 15.50 -55.56 10.91
C PRO A 30 15.24 -55.67 12.41
N ASP A 31 16.31 -55.70 13.20
CA ASP A 31 16.26 -55.73 14.67
C ASP A 31 15.62 -54.44 15.20
N GLU A 32 14.55 -54.60 15.99
CA GLU A 32 13.81 -53.50 16.62
C GLU A 32 14.64 -52.66 17.61
N TYR A 33 15.82 -53.16 18.05
CA TYR A 33 16.73 -52.43 18.93
C TYR A 33 17.92 -51.80 18.19
N ALA A 34 18.03 -51.96 16.87
CA ALA A 34 19.09 -51.36 16.09
C ALA A 34 18.85 -49.86 15.87
N VAL A 35 19.55 -49.02 16.66
CA VAL A 35 19.49 -47.56 16.51
C VAL A 35 20.36 -47.12 15.34
N THR A 36 19.72 -46.74 14.22
CA THR A 36 20.39 -46.11 13.08
C THR A 36 20.45 -44.58 13.26
N THR A 37 21.62 -43.99 13.06
CA THR A 37 21.80 -42.54 13.08
C THR A 37 21.42 -41.95 11.72
N ARG A 38 20.36 -41.14 11.65
CA ARG A 38 20.03 -40.37 10.44
C ARG A 38 21.01 -39.20 10.30
N ALA A 39 21.37 -38.86 9.06
CA ALA A 39 22.13 -37.64 8.77
C ALA A 39 21.38 -36.41 9.31
N PRO A 40 22.07 -35.42 9.89
CA PRO A 40 21.43 -34.22 10.41
C PRO A 40 20.73 -33.46 9.28
N LEU A 41 19.51 -32.98 9.55
CA LEU A 41 18.80 -32.09 8.64
C LEU A 41 19.55 -30.74 8.58
N SER A 42 20.18 -30.45 7.45
CA SER A 42 20.73 -29.12 7.18
C SER A 42 19.58 -28.16 6.92
N MET A 43 19.44 -27.14 7.76
CA MET A 43 18.54 -26.03 7.48
C MET A 43 19.09 -25.24 6.28
N PRO A 44 18.32 -25.01 5.21
CA PRO A 44 18.75 -24.11 4.15
C PRO A 44 18.98 -22.71 4.74
N PRO A 45 19.92 -21.92 4.19
CA PRO A 45 20.15 -20.56 4.67
C PRO A 45 18.81 -19.80 4.60
N SER A 46 18.36 -19.29 5.74
CA SER A 46 17.16 -18.47 5.79
C SER A 46 17.44 -17.22 4.95
N GLU A 47 16.84 -17.11 3.77
CA GLU A 47 16.76 -15.82 3.11
C GLU A 47 16.02 -14.89 4.08
N LYS A 48 16.77 -13.97 4.68
CA LYS A 48 16.16 -12.81 5.31
C LYS A 48 15.55 -12.04 4.16
N LEU A 49 14.27 -12.28 3.89
CA LEU A 49 13.49 -11.44 3.00
C LEU A 49 13.73 -10.01 3.47
N ALA A 50 14.29 -9.18 2.60
CA ALA A 50 14.39 -7.77 2.89
C ALA A 50 12.96 -7.30 3.20
N LEU A 51 12.74 -6.75 4.39
CA LEU A 51 11.47 -6.09 4.68
C LEU A 51 11.26 -5.03 3.58
N PRO A 52 10.04 -4.86 3.06
CA PRO A 52 9.75 -3.78 2.14
C PRO A 52 10.25 -2.46 2.75
N GLY A 53 11.27 -1.84 2.13
CA GLY A 53 11.88 -0.58 2.61
C GLY A 53 13.19 -0.68 3.40
N ALA A 54 13.83 -1.85 3.51
CA ALA A 54 15.08 -1.97 4.27
C ALA A 54 16.29 -1.35 3.54
N ALA A 55 16.79 -0.23 4.09
CA ALA A 55 18.14 0.34 4.03
C ALA A 55 18.75 0.75 2.67
N SER A 56 18.22 0.31 1.53
CA SER A 56 18.62 0.75 0.18
C SER A 56 17.45 1.29 -0.62
N ALA A 57 16.43 1.83 0.05
CA ALA A 57 15.50 2.76 -0.55
C ALA A 57 16.23 4.09 -0.78
N ASN A 58 17.23 4.08 -1.67
CA ASN A 58 17.54 5.22 -2.51
C ASN A 58 16.30 5.45 -3.38
N ARG A 59 15.18 5.85 -2.77
CA ARG A 59 14.18 6.59 -3.51
C ARG A 59 14.89 7.92 -3.72
N PRO A 60 15.36 8.24 -4.95
CA PRO A 60 15.83 9.60 -5.20
C PRO A 60 14.72 10.50 -4.68
N ASP A 61 15.04 11.46 -3.81
CA ASP A 61 14.08 12.36 -3.15
C ASP A 61 12.96 12.70 -4.13
N GLU A 62 11.88 11.91 -4.10
CA GLU A 62 10.82 12.04 -5.08
C GLU A 62 10.15 13.30 -4.62
N SER A 63 10.45 14.40 -5.29
CA SER A 63 9.89 15.68 -4.91
C SER A 63 8.38 15.45 -4.73
N PRO A 64 7.75 15.90 -3.63
CA PRO A 64 6.33 15.67 -3.40
C PRO A 64 5.48 16.09 -4.61
N ARG A 65 6.00 17.05 -5.39
CA ARG A 65 5.48 17.46 -6.70
C ARG A 65 5.47 16.33 -7.73
N MET A 66 6.56 15.58 -7.92
CA MET A 66 6.62 14.46 -8.88
C MET A 66 5.67 13.34 -8.48
N GLN A 67 5.60 13.01 -7.19
CA GLN A 67 4.67 11.98 -6.69
C GLN A 67 3.20 12.41 -6.84
N ALA A 68 2.90 13.69 -6.59
CA ALA A 68 1.57 14.24 -6.84
C ALA A 68 1.23 14.26 -8.33
N LEU A 69 2.19 14.59 -9.21
CA LEU A 69 1.98 14.59 -10.66
C LEU A 69 1.70 13.18 -11.19
N GLU A 70 2.41 12.16 -10.71
CA GLU A 70 2.14 10.76 -11.05
C GLU A 70 0.73 10.33 -10.65
N THR A 71 0.26 10.79 -9.49
CA THR A 71 -1.09 10.48 -9.00
C THR A 71 -2.19 11.25 -9.75
N LEU A 72 -1.96 12.53 -10.03
CA LEU A 72 -2.97 13.43 -10.62
C LEU A 72 -3.07 13.29 -12.15
N ALA A 73 -1.96 12.96 -12.82
CA ALA A 73 -1.87 12.93 -14.27
C ALA A 73 -0.94 11.80 -14.76
N PRO A 74 -1.30 10.52 -14.53
CA PRO A 74 -0.48 9.38 -14.95
C PRO A 74 -0.28 9.34 -16.47
N ASP A 75 -1.26 9.81 -17.24
CA ASP A 75 -1.22 9.83 -18.71
C ASP A 75 -0.17 10.80 -19.26
N VAL A 76 0.15 11.89 -18.53
CA VAL A 76 1.20 12.85 -18.94
C VAL A 76 2.59 12.21 -18.84
N ALA A 77 2.78 11.25 -17.94
CA ALA A 77 4.02 10.48 -17.85
C ALA A 77 4.15 9.43 -18.96
N LEU A 78 3.03 8.89 -19.44
CA LEU A 78 2.97 7.88 -20.51
C LEU A 78 3.02 8.51 -21.91
N HIS A 79 2.44 9.70 -22.05
CA HIS A 79 2.36 10.45 -23.30
C HIS A 79 2.84 11.88 -23.04
N PRO A 80 4.16 12.14 -23.11
CA PRO A 80 4.66 13.50 -23.07
C PRO A 80 4.04 14.29 -24.23
N ASN A 81 3.57 15.50 -23.97
CA ASN A 81 3.07 16.37 -25.04
C ASN A 81 4.25 16.69 -25.98
N GLU A 82 4.23 16.09 -27.17
CA GLU A 82 5.20 16.36 -28.23
C GLU A 82 4.71 17.51 -29.11
N GLY A 83 5.50 18.58 -29.20
CA GLY A 83 5.22 19.73 -30.07
C GLY A 83 5.47 21.08 -29.40
N THR A 84 5.33 22.15 -30.19
CA THR A 84 5.40 23.53 -29.68
C THR A 84 4.04 23.91 -29.09
N GLU A 85 4.02 24.40 -27.85
CA GLU A 85 2.80 24.95 -27.25
C GLU A 85 2.24 26.08 -28.10
N SER A 86 0.94 26.03 -28.39
CA SER A 86 0.25 27.13 -29.06
C SER A 86 -0.01 28.28 -28.09
N VAL A 87 -0.15 29.48 -28.66
CA VAL A 87 -0.49 30.70 -27.91
C VAL A 87 -1.76 30.55 -27.06
N GLY A 88 -2.73 29.74 -27.52
CA GLY A 88 -3.97 29.46 -26.78
C GLY A 88 -3.76 28.52 -25.59
N GLN A 89 -2.89 27.51 -25.74
CA GLN A 89 -2.54 26.61 -24.64
C GLN A 89 -1.78 27.36 -23.55
N GLU A 90 -0.82 28.21 -23.92
CA GLU A 90 -0.08 29.04 -22.97
C GLU A 90 -1.02 29.99 -22.21
N ALA A 91 -1.95 30.66 -22.90
CA ALA A 91 -2.94 31.54 -22.27
C ALA A 91 -3.84 30.79 -21.28
N LEU A 92 -4.26 29.56 -21.62
CA LEU A 92 -5.10 28.73 -20.75
C LEU A 92 -4.32 28.27 -19.51
N VAL A 93 -3.09 27.77 -19.69
CA VAL A 93 -2.21 27.35 -18.58
C VAL A 93 -1.91 28.54 -17.67
N GLN A 94 -1.63 29.72 -18.23
CA GLN A 94 -1.40 30.92 -17.45
C GLN A 94 -2.61 31.29 -16.59
N ARG A 95 -3.83 31.23 -17.15
CA ARG A 95 -5.08 31.49 -16.42
C ARG A 95 -5.39 30.45 -15.35
N ALA A 96 -5.15 29.17 -15.64
CA ALA A 96 -5.31 28.10 -14.65
C ALA A 96 -4.31 28.27 -13.50
N THR A 97 -3.07 28.64 -13.82
CA THR A 97 -2.02 28.84 -12.82
C THR A 97 -2.28 30.09 -11.96
N SER A 98 -2.81 31.18 -12.53
CA SER A 98 -3.19 32.35 -11.75
C SER A 98 -4.38 32.06 -10.83
N ALA A 99 -5.36 31.28 -11.29
CA ALA A 99 -6.48 30.82 -10.48
C ALA A 99 -6.02 29.91 -9.32
N ALA A 100 -5.09 28.98 -9.57
CA ALA A 100 -4.56 28.06 -8.56
C ALA A 100 -3.70 28.75 -7.49
N ARG A 101 -3.09 29.90 -7.80
CA ARG A 101 -2.36 30.76 -6.85
C ARG A 101 -3.26 31.78 -6.16
N GLY A 102 -4.54 31.83 -6.53
CA GLY A 102 -5.53 32.61 -5.83
C GLY A 102 -5.60 32.20 -4.36
N PRO A 103 -6.01 33.12 -3.47
CA PRO A 103 -6.23 32.75 -2.09
C PRO A 103 -7.27 31.61 -2.04
N ASN A 104 -7.03 30.58 -1.21
CA ASN A 104 -7.89 29.41 -1.01
C ASN A 104 -9.17 29.81 -0.27
N ASN A 105 -9.92 30.72 -0.86
CA ASN A 105 -11.23 31.11 -0.45
C ASN A 105 -12.14 30.15 -1.20
N ALA A 106 -13.05 29.47 -0.51
CA ALA A 106 -14.10 28.70 -1.17
C ALA A 106 -15.04 29.59 -2.04
N GLU A 107 -14.79 30.89 -2.07
CA GLU A 107 -15.39 31.82 -3.00
C GLU A 107 -14.88 31.50 -4.41
N LEU A 108 -15.78 31.09 -5.31
CA LEU A 108 -15.61 31.39 -6.73
C LEU A 108 -15.15 32.85 -6.79
N GLY A 109 -13.95 33.12 -7.30
CA GLY A 109 -13.42 34.48 -7.34
C GLY A 109 -14.39 35.44 -8.03
N ASP A 110 -14.12 36.75 -8.02
CA ASP A 110 -14.99 37.80 -8.59
C ASP A 110 -15.42 37.59 -10.07
N ALA A 111 -14.90 36.57 -10.75
CA ALA A 111 -15.36 36.16 -12.06
C ALA A 111 -16.82 35.69 -12.03
N ASP A 112 -17.68 36.49 -12.67
CA ASP A 112 -19.10 36.24 -12.95
C ASP A 112 -20.07 36.23 -11.78
N ALA A 113 -19.73 36.91 -10.67
CA ALA A 113 -20.68 37.16 -9.58
C ALA A 113 -22.00 37.78 -10.11
N GLY A 114 -21.94 38.70 -11.08
CA GLY A 114 -23.13 39.37 -11.61
C GLY A 114 -24.10 38.48 -12.39
N PHE A 115 -23.58 37.53 -13.18
CA PHE A 115 -24.46 36.60 -13.92
C PHE A 115 -25.15 35.64 -12.95
N VAL A 116 -24.38 35.05 -12.03
CA VAL A 116 -24.90 34.12 -11.02
C VAL A 116 -25.89 34.82 -10.08
N ASP A 117 -25.62 36.05 -9.66
CA ASP A 117 -26.52 36.85 -8.81
C ASP A 117 -27.83 37.17 -9.53
N SER A 118 -27.80 37.50 -10.83
CA SER A 118 -29.03 37.75 -11.60
C SER A 118 -29.89 36.48 -11.78
N LEU A 119 -29.27 35.31 -11.86
CA LEU A 119 -29.97 34.03 -11.91
C LEU A 119 -30.57 33.63 -10.56
N LEU A 120 -29.80 33.76 -9.48
CA LEU A 120 -30.24 33.40 -8.11
C LEU A 120 -31.31 34.35 -7.58
N PHE A 121 -31.14 35.66 -7.81
CA PHE A 121 -32.02 36.72 -7.30
C PHE A 121 -32.91 37.33 -8.40
N TRP A 122 -33.29 36.54 -9.41
CA TRP A 122 -34.13 36.96 -10.55
C TRP A 122 -35.48 37.59 -10.16
N ARG A 123 -35.98 37.27 -8.95
CA ARG A 123 -37.24 37.80 -8.39
C ARG A 123 -37.00 38.86 -7.29
N GLY A 124 -35.80 39.42 -7.25
CA GLY A 124 -35.35 40.37 -6.23
C GLY A 124 -34.73 39.68 -5.01
N GLY A 125 -33.96 40.47 -4.25
CA GLY A 125 -33.14 39.99 -3.13
C GLY A 125 -31.69 40.44 -3.29
N ARG A 126 -30.85 40.16 -2.29
CA ARG A 126 -29.40 40.29 -2.36
C ARG A 126 -28.77 39.14 -1.59
N ALA A 127 -27.57 38.75 -1.99
CA ALA A 127 -26.75 37.83 -1.19
C ALA A 127 -26.58 38.36 0.25
N GLY A 128 -26.63 37.44 1.21
CA GLY A 128 -26.31 37.73 2.61
C GLY A 128 -24.81 38.01 2.81
N ASN A 129 -24.42 38.32 4.04
CA ASN A 129 -23.00 38.43 4.38
C ASN A 129 -22.36 37.04 4.41
N VAL A 130 -21.08 36.97 4.00
CA VAL A 130 -20.29 35.74 4.05
C VAL A 130 -20.13 35.29 5.50
N VAL A 131 -20.32 33.99 5.77
CA VAL A 131 -20.17 33.40 7.10
C VAL A 131 -18.68 33.32 7.46
N ASP A 132 -18.31 33.73 8.67
CA ASP A 132 -16.97 33.50 9.20
C ASP A 132 -16.86 32.04 9.63
N GLY A 133 -16.23 31.20 8.80
CA GLY A 133 -16.14 29.77 9.04
C GLY A 133 -15.41 29.40 10.33
N GLU A 134 -14.40 30.17 10.74
CA GLU A 134 -13.64 29.88 11.96
C GLU A 134 -14.44 30.25 13.21
N ALA A 135 -15.08 31.42 13.21
CA ALA A 135 -15.96 31.83 14.29
C ALA A 135 -17.21 30.94 14.39
N GLU A 136 -17.77 30.51 13.26
CA GLU A 136 -18.93 29.62 13.22
C GLU A 136 -18.58 28.22 13.74
N ASN A 137 -17.43 27.66 13.35
CA ASN A 137 -16.97 26.37 13.87
C ASN A 137 -16.78 26.43 15.40
N ARG A 138 -16.22 27.52 15.92
CA ARG A 138 -16.12 27.75 17.38
C ARG A 138 -17.50 27.81 18.05
N ARG A 139 -18.47 28.49 17.45
CA ARG A 139 -19.85 28.56 17.99
C ARG A 139 -20.49 27.17 18.05
N ILE A 140 -20.37 26.40 16.97
CA ILE A 140 -20.89 25.03 16.87
C ILE A 140 -20.25 24.13 17.94
N GLN A 141 -18.94 24.18 18.10
CA GLN A 141 -18.22 23.40 19.12
C GLN A 141 -18.67 23.77 20.54
N LYS A 142 -18.87 25.08 20.81
CA LYS A 142 -19.38 25.55 22.10
C LYS A 142 -20.79 25.02 22.36
N ASN A 143 -21.69 25.09 21.38
CA ASN A 143 -23.06 24.59 21.54
C ASN A 143 -23.08 23.08 21.78
N ALA A 144 -22.25 22.33 21.06
CA ALA A 144 -22.10 20.89 21.27
C ALA A 144 -21.63 20.57 22.70
N ALA A 145 -20.67 21.33 23.23
CA ALA A 145 -20.18 21.17 24.61
C ALA A 145 -21.25 21.52 25.68
N LEU A 146 -22.16 22.44 25.35
CA LEU A 146 -23.27 22.84 26.22
C LEU A 146 -24.53 21.97 26.06
N GLY A 147 -24.52 20.99 25.16
CA GLY A 147 -25.69 20.16 24.83
C GLY A 147 -26.82 20.94 24.14
N GLN A 148 -26.51 22.10 23.55
CA GLN A 148 -27.44 22.95 22.82
C GLN A 148 -27.53 22.52 21.35
N SER A 149 -28.61 22.92 20.67
CA SER A 149 -28.76 22.71 19.23
C SER A 149 -27.67 23.43 18.43
N PHE A 150 -27.25 22.84 17.31
CA PHE A 150 -26.31 23.47 16.38
C PHE A 150 -26.83 24.81 15.81
N ALA A 151 -28.16 24.96 15.72
CA ALA A 151 -28.79 26.19 15.22
C ALA A 151 -28.95 27.28 16.28
N GLU A 152 -28.56 27.04 17.54
CA GLU A 152 -28.78 27.98 18.64
C GLU A 152 -27.81 29.18 18.58
N GLY A 153 -28.35 30.39 18.46
CA GLY A 153 -27.57 31.63 18.42
C GLY A 153 -27.28 32.16 17.02
N ALA A 154 -26.74 33.38 16.94
CA ALA A 154 -26.48 34.05 15.67
C ALA A 154 -25.22 33.50 14.97
N THR A 155 -25.33 33.19 13.68
CA THR A 155 -24.20 32.80 12.82
C THR A 155 -23.24 33.98 12.63
N PRO A 156 -21.96 33.87 13.02
CA PRO A 156 -20.98 34.93 12.80
C PRO A 156 -20.74 35.15 11.31
N THR A 157 -20.84 36.41 10.88
CA THR A 157 -20.58 36.80 9.49
C THR A 157 -19.43 37.79 9.39
N LEU A 158 -18.61 37.67 8.36
CA LEU A 158 -17.59 38.64 8.01
C LEU A 158 -18.28 39.94 7.57
N ARG A 159 -18.05 41.04 8.31
CA ARG A 159 -18.47 42.36 7.86
C ARG A 159 -17.52 42.78 6.75
N LYS A 160 -18.03 43.03 5.54
CA LYS A 160 -17.24 43.61 4.45
C LYS A 160 -16.61 44.92 4.96
N GLY A 161 -15.29 44.92 5.17
CA GLY A 161 -14.57 46.12 5.57
C GLY A 161 -14.78 47.17 4.49
N GLY A 162 -15.43 48.27 4.83
CA GLY A 162 -15.60 49.38 3.91
C GLY A 162 -14.26 50.05 3.67
N LYS A 163 -13.66 49.80 2.51
CA LYS A 163 -13.02 50.78 1.63
C LYS A 163 -13.03 50.26 0.20
#